data_AF-A0A1X2E0G9-F1
#
_entry.id   AF-A0A1X2E0G9-F1
#
_cell.length_a   1.000
_cell.length_b   1.000
_cell.length_c   1.000
_cell.angle_alpha   90.00
_cell.angle_beta   90.00
_cell.angle_gamma   90.00
#
_symmetry.space_group_name_H-M   'P 1'
#
loop_
_entity.id
_entity.type
_entity.pdbx_description
1 polymer ?
#
loop_
_entity_poly.entity_id
_entity_poly.type
_entity_poly.pdbx_seq_one_letter_code
_entity_poly.pdbx_strand_id
1 'polypeptide(L)'
;MSSGMTPVMQAASGFALVGGITFTAIGVYLSIRQRRIHPLLLLCISAISFSWIEAPYDWAMYAQFPPAIPRMPSWWPLNVTWGGLPSFVPIGYISYFVLPAVTGAALGRWLSAKFQWRRPTTLLIVGLVVGFCWALLFNGFLGAKLGVFYYGRVIPGLAIREGTIHQYPLYDSLAMGIQMMVFTYLLGRTDAEGRNVIEMWADKRSKTRLQSSVLSIAAIVVVGNLLYGTVFAPHLVTKLGGWVTAGPPEQLFPGVPNQPE
;
A
#
# COMPACT_ATOMS: atom_id res chain seq x y z
N MET A 1 -14.34 -7.12 29.11
CA MET A 1 -15.30 -7.08 27.99
C MET A 1 -14.62 -7.72 26.78
N SER A 2 -15.33 -8.59 26.05
CA SER A 2 -14.80 -9.67 25.19
C SER A 2 -13.52 -9.35 24.41
N SER A 3 -12.45 -10.09 24.71
CA SER A 3 -11.10 -10.06 24.12
C SER A 3 -11.03 -10.71 22.73
N GLY A 4 -11.95 -10.35 21.84
CA GLY A 4 -12.06 -10.91 20.50
C GLY A 4 -12.11 -9.83 19.43
N MET A 5 -11.62 -10.16 18.23
CA MET A 5 -11.78 -9.29 17.06
C MET A 5 -13.26 -9.02 16.79
N THR A 6 -13.61 -7.75 16.56
CA THR A 6 -14.97 -7.38 16.13
C THR A 6 -15.25 -7.95 14.74
N PRO A 7 -16.54 -8.11 14.33
CA PRO A 7 -16.87 -8.56 12.98
C PRO A 7 -16.23 -7.71 11.88
N VAL A 8 -16.04 -6.41 12.13
CA VAL A 8 -15.37 -5.51 11.20
C VAL A 8 -13.88 -5.78 11.10
N MET A 9 -13.19 -6.00 12.23
CA MET A 9 -11.77 -6.39 12.23
C MET A 9 -11.57 -7.74 11.50
N GLN A 10 -12.49 -8.68 11.69
CA GLN A 10 -12.49 -9.95 10.96
C GLN A 10 -12.70 -9.75 9.46
N ALA A 11 -13.67 -8.91 9.06
CA ALA A 11 -13.94 -8.61 7.66
C ALA A 11 -12.74 -7.89 6.99
N ALA A 12 -12.11 -6.94 7.68
CA ALA A 12 -10.91 -6.25 7.19
C ALA A 12 -9.73 -7.23 7.01
N SER A 13 -9.50 -8.09 7.99
CA SER A 13 -8.48 -9.15 7.91
C SER A 13 -8.79 -10.14 6.78
N GLY A 14 -10.06 -10.51 6.63
CA GLY A 14 -10.55 -11.38 5.56
C GLY A 14 -10.35 -10.76 4.18
N PHE A 15 -10.69 -9.48 4.00
CA PHE A 15 -10.43 -8.74 2.77
C PHE A 15 -8.92 -8.74 2.43
N ALA A 16 -8.08 -8.43 3.43
CA ALA A 16 -6.63 -8.43 3.28
C ALA A 16 -6.10 -9.79 2.80
N LEU A 17 -6.47 -10.87 3.48
CA LEU A 17 -5.97 -12.22 3.19
C LEU A 17 -6.55 -12.78 1.88
N VAL A 18 -7.87 -12.75 1.71
CA VAL A 18 -8.55 -13.30 0.53
C VAL A 18 -8.10 -12.53 -0.71
N GLY A 19 -8.12 -11.19 -0.68
CA GLY A 19 -7.68 -10.39 -1.81
C GLY A 19 -6.24 -10.67 -2.21
N GLY A 20 -5.33 -10.80 -1.24
CA GLY A 20 -3.90 -10.92 -1.49
C GLY A 20 -3.58 -12.28 -2.08
N ILE A 21 -4.20 -13.33 -1.56
CA ILE A 21 -4.13 -14.69 -2.11
C ILE A 21 -4.75 -14.72 -3.51
N THR A 22 -5.93 -14.15 -3.71
CA THR A 22 -6.61 -14.14 -5.02
C THR A 22 -5.80 -13.42 -6.09
N PHE A 23 -5.30 -12.21 -5.84
CA PHE A 23 -4.47 -11.48 -6.82
C PHE A 23 -3.18 -12.22 -7.13
N THR A 24 -2.54 -12.81 -6.13
CA THR A 24 -1.33 -13.63 -6.33
C THR A 24 -1.63 -14.87 -7.18
N ALA A 25 -2.71 -15.59 -6.88
CA ALA A 25 -3.14 -16.77 -7.64
C ALA A 25 -3.46 -16.40 -9.10
N ILE A 26 -4.16 -15.29 -9.34
CA ILE A 26 -4.43 -14.78 -10.69
C ILE A 26 -3.11 -14.42 -11.38
N GLY A 27 -2.20 -13.73 -10.70
CA GLY A 27 -0.88 -13.38 -11.22
C GLY A 27 -0.07 -14.60 -11.65
N VAL A 28 -0.04 -15.65 -10.82
CA VAL A 28 0.60 -16.93 -11.12
C VAL A 28 -0.07 -17.60 -12.31
N TYR A 29 -1.39 -17.72 -12.31
CA TYR A 29 -2.16 -18.32 -13.40
C TYR A 29 -1.88 -17.62 -14.75
N LEU A 30 -1.94 -16.29 -14.77
CA LEU A 30 -1.65 -15.50 -15.97
C LEU A 30 -0.19 -15.68 -16.41
N SER A 31 0.75 -15.80 -15.46
CA SER A 31 2.15 -16.05 -15.77
C SER A 31 2.38 -17.40 -16.44
N ILE A 32 1.72 -18.45 -15.92
CA ILE A 32 1.77 -19.80 -16.51
C ILE A 32 1.16 -19.76 -17.91
N ARG A 33 -0.01 -19.14 -18.08
CA ARG A 33 -0.72 -19.04 -19.36
C ARG A 33 0.11 -18.32 -20.43
N GLN A 34 0.82 -17.26 -20.06
CA GLN A 34 1.67 -16.49 -20.97
C GLN A 34 3.09 -17.05 -21.12
N ARG A 35 3.45 -18.09 -20.35
CA ARG A 35 4.80 -18.68 -20.27
C ARG A 35 5.90 -17.65 -19.97
N ARG A 36 5.56 -16.62 -19.19
CA ARG A 36 6.43 -15.54 -18.69
C ARG A 36 5.81 -14.92 -17.45
N ILE A 37 6.56 -14.18 -16.64
CA ILE A 37 5.99 -13.51 -15.46
C ILE A 37 5.04 -12.40 -15.89
N HIS A 38 3.81 -12.41 -15.39
CA HIS A 38 2.82 -11.39 -15.68
C HIS A 38 3.08 -10.10 -14.87
N PRO A 39 2.84 -8.90 -15.43
CA PRO A 39 2.93 -7.63 -14.69
C PRO A 39 2.21 -7.61 -13.34
N LEU A 40 1.05 -8.28 -13.26
CA LEU A 40 0.28 -8.43 -12.02
C LEU A 40 1.08 -9.17 -10.94
N LEU A 41 1.75 -10.27 -11.31
CA LEU A 41 2.55 -11.03 -10.34
C LEU A 41 3.77 -10.25 -9.89
N LEU A 42 4.43 -9.51 -10.79
CA LEU A 42 5.50 -8.57 -10.42
C LEU A 42 4.99 -7.55 -9.41
N LEU A 43 3.78 -7.02 -9.58
CA LEU A 43 3.19 -6.08 -8.65
C LEU A 43 2.89 -6.70 -7.28
N CYS A 44 2.36 -7.92 -7.23
CA CYS A 44 2.16 -8.65 -5.96
C CYS A 44 3.49 -8.89 -5.24
N ILE A 45 4.53 -9.29 -5.98
CA ILE A 45 5.89 -9.46 -5.43
C ILE A 45 6.41 -8.14 -4.88
N SER A 46 6.24 -7.04 -5.63
CA SER A 46 6.60 -5.69 -5.19
C SER A 46 5.93 -5.37 -3.86
N ALA A 47 4.60 -5.51 -3.78
CA ALA A 47 3.79 -5.19 -2.60
C ALA A 47 4.23 -5.94 -1.35
N ILE A 48 4.51 -7.24 -1.45
CA ILE A 48 5.06 -8.03 -0.33
C ILE A 48 6.49 -7.57 0.00
N SER A 49 7.31 -7.24 -1.00
CA SER A 49 8.74 -7.01 -0.82
C SER A 49 9.10 -5.77 0.01
N PHE A 50 8.23 -4.78 0.15
CA PHE A 50 8.46 -3.61 1.01
C PHE A 50 7.63 -3.63 2.29
N SER A 51 6.88 -4.71 2.57
CA SER A 51 6.05 -4.81 3.79
C SER A 51 6.86 -4.82 5.09
N TRP A 52 8.17 -5.05 5.02
CA TRP A 52 9.07 -4.97 6.18
C TRP A 52 9.39 -3.52 6.58
N ILE A 53 9.24 -2.55 5.65
CA ILE A 53 9.36 -1.11 5.93
C ILE A 53 8.06 -0.55 6.53
N GLU A 54 6.98 -1.34 6.51
CA GLU A 54 5.68 -0.86 6.98
C GLU A 54 5.68 -0.54 8.47
N ALA A 55 6.33 -1.35 9.29
CA ALA A 55 6.36 -1.08 10.71
C ALA A 55 7.03 0.27 11.05
N PRO A 56 8.16 0.64 10.41
CA PRO A 56 8.68 2.01 10.42
C PRO A 56 7.72 3.07 9.89
N TYR A 57 6.99 2.80 8.80
CA TYR A 57 6.03 3.74 8.22
C TYR A 57 4.88 4.03 9.19
N ASP A 58 4.24 3.00 9.72
CA ASP A 58 3.18 3.11 10.73
C ASP A 58 3.65 3.90 11.95
N TRP A 59 4.86 3.58 12.43
CA TRP A 59 5.47 4.31 13.52
C TRP A 59 5.69 5.79 13.18
N ALA A 60 6.16 6.11 11.97
CA ALA A 60 6.34 7.48 11.51
C ALA A 60 5.02 8.25 11.42
N MET A 61 3.95 7.55 11.08
CA MET A 61 2.59 8.09 10.93
C MET A 61 1.79 8.09 12.24
N TYR A 62 2.34 7.59 13.35
CA TYR A 62 1.62 7.36 14.60
C TYR A 62 0.39 6.45 14.44
N ALA A 63 0.43 5.52 13.50
CA ALA A 63 -0.63 4.54 13.30
C ALA A 63 -0.63 3.52 14.44
N GLN A 64 -1.79 3.30 15.04
CA GLN A 64 -2.01 2.33 16.10
C GLN A 64 -3.20 1.43 15.76
N PHE A 65 -3.06 0.16 16.12
CA PHE A 65 -4.03 -0.87 15.78
C PHE A 65 -4.64 -1.48 17.04
N PRO A 66 -5.88 -1.98 16.98
CA PRO A 66 -6.55 -2.63 18.11
C PRO A 66 -5.74 -3.81 18.68
N PRO A 67 -5.62 -3.92 20.02
CA PRO A 67 -4.85 -5.00 20.66
C PRO A 67 -5.43 -6.39 20.40
N ALA A 68 -6.71 -6.50 20.03
CA ALA A 68 -7.36 -7.76 19.69
C ALA A 68 -6.89 -8.38 18.36
N ILE A 69 -6.20 -7.61 17.51
CA ILE A 69 -5.68 -8.10 16.23
C ILE A 69 -4.38 -8.89 16.46
N PRO A 70 -4.23 -10.11 15.89
CA PRO A 70 -2.99 -10.87 15.98
C PRO A 70 -1.78 -10.09 15.44
N ARG A 71 -0.68 -10.13 16.20
CA ARG A 71 0.56 -9.41 15.86
C ARG A 71 1.55 -10.29 15.14
N MET A 72 2.45 -9.64 14.41
CA MET A 72 3.67 -10.28 13.93
C MET A 72 4.48 -10.85 15.09
N PRO A 73 5.20 -11.96 14.88
CA PRO A 73 6.13 -12.48 15.86
C PRO A 73 7.20 -11.44 16.26
N SER A 74 7.73 -11.56 17.46
CA SER A 74 8.74 -10.63 18.00
C SER A 74 10.03 -10.58 17.17
N TRP A 75 10.35 -11.63 16.40
CA TRP A 75 11.51 -11.68 15.51
C TRP A 75 11.32 -10.95 14.18
N TRP A 76 10.11 -10.45 13.87
CA TRP A 76 9.84 -9.75 12.61
C TRP A 76 10.77 -8.54 12.44
N PRO A 77 11.37 -8.32 11.25
CA PRO A 77 12.27 -7.20 11.02
C PRO A 77 11.60 -5.85 11.31
N LEU A 78 12.35 -4.96 11.96
CA LEU A 78 11.92 -3.58 12.23
C LEU A 78 10.54 -3.49 12.92
N ASN A 79 10.21 -4.41 13.84
CA ASN A 79 8.97 -4.40 14.60
C ASN A 79 8.89 -3.21 15.59
N VAL A 80 8.78 -2.00 15.04
CA VAL A 80 8.79 -0.71 15.75
C VAL A 80 7.40 -0.05 15.81
N THR A 81 6.40 -0.61 15.11
CA THR A 81 5.01 -0.17 15.21
C THR A 81 4.55 -0.22 16.67
N TRP A 82 3.85 0.81 17.12
CA TRP A 82 3.32 0.84 18.47
C TRP A 82 2.28 -0.27 18.68
N GLY A 83 2.55 -1.18 19.62
CA GLY A 83 1.74 -2.38 19.84
C GLY A 83 1.96 -3.52 18.83
N GLY A 84 2.95 -3.39 17.94
CA GLY A 84 3.34 -4.40 16.95
C GLY A 84 2.52 -4.40 15.67
N LEU A 85 3.13 -4.78 14.56
CA LEU A 85 2.46 -4.82 13.25
C LEU A 85 1.42 -5.96 13.21
N PRO A 86 0.19 -5.73 12.70
CA PRO A 86 -0.76 -6.82 12.48
C PRO A 86 -0.24 -7.92 11.54
N SER A 87 -0.50 -9.18 11.86
CA SER A 87 0.08 -10.33 11.14
C SER A 87 -0.42 -10.48 9.70
N PHE A 88 -1.61 -9.96 9.39
CA PHE A 88 -2.18 -10.02 8.04
C PHE A 88 -1.59 -8.96 7.09
N VAL A 89 -0.82 -7.98 7.59
CA VAL A 89 -0.38 -6.82 6.81
C VAL A 89 0.43 -7.19 5.56
N PRO A 90 1.46 -8.06 5.58
CA PRO A 90 2.23 -8.36 4.37
C PRO A 90 1.40 -8.93 3.22
N ILE A 91 0.40 -9.75 3.53
CA ILE A 91 -0.53 -10.29 2.52
C ILE A 91 -1.57 -9.22 2.15
N GLY A 92 -2.05 -8.47 3.14
CA GLY A 92 -2.99 -7.38 2.96
C GLY A 92 -2.47 -6.26 2.06
N TYR A 93 -1.16 -6.03 2.04
CA TYR A 93 -0.47 -5.10 1.16
C TYR A 93 -0.74 -5.39 -0.32
N ILE A 94 -0.80 -6.67 -0.68
CA ILE A 94 -1.16 -7.07 -2.03
C ILE A 94 -2.56 -6.56 -2.35
N SER A 95 -3.56 -6.87 -1.51
CA SER A 95 -4.94 -6.39 -1.71
C SER A 95 -5.02 -4.88 -1.78
N TYR A 96 -4.38 -4.21 -0.83
CA TYR A 96 -4.46 -2.78 -0.65
C TYR A 96 -3.84 -2.01 -1.81
N PHE A 97 -2.74 -2.50 -2.39
CA PHE A 97 -2.07 -1.82 -3.50
C PHE A 97 -2.47 -2.34 -4.88
N VAL A 98 -2.72 -3.64 -5.03
CA VAL A 98 -3.01 -4.24 -6.33
C VAL A 98 -4.43 -3.90 -6.78
N LEU A 99 -5.41 -3.88 -5.88
CA LEU A 99 -6.80 -3.56 -6.24
C LEU A 99 -6.94 -2.16 -6.87
N PRO A 100 -6.54 -1.06 -6.20
CA PRO A 100 -6.59 0.27 -6.82
C PRO A 100 -5.68 0.38 -8.05
N ALA A 101 -4.52 -0.31 -8.09
CA ALA A 101 -3.67 -0.29 -9.28
C ALA A 101 -4.33 -0.94 -10.50
N VAL A 102 -5.00 -2.08 -10.33
CA VAL A 102 -5.79 -2.77 -11.37
C VAL A 102 -6.96 -1.89 -11.83
N THR A 103 -7.69 -1.29 -10.89
CA THR A 103 -8.79 -0.37 -11.19
C THR A 103 -8.29 0.85 -11.96
N GLY A 104 -7.21 1.50 -11.50
CA GLY A 104 -6.58 2.63 -12.17
C GLY A 104 -6.06 2.27 -13.56
N ALA A 105 -5.48 1.08 -13.73
CA ALA A 105 -4.99 0.62 -15.02
C ALA A 105 -6.14 0.36 -16.01
N ALA A 106 -7.23 -0.25 -15.56
CA ALA A 106 -8.42 -0.47 -16.37
C ALA A 106 -9.07 0.87 -16.78
N LEU A 107 -9.29 1.76 -15.80
CA LEU A 107 -9.90 3.06 -16.03
C LEU A 107 -9.02 3.95 -16.92
N GLY A 108 -7.71 3.99 -16.68
CA GLY A 108 -6.78 4.80 -17.46
C GLY A 108 -6.64 4.31 -18.91
N ARG A 109 -6.68 2.99 -19.15
CA ARG A 109 -6.76 2.44 -20.51
C ARG A 109 -8.07 2.82 -21.20
N TRP A 110 -9.19 2.72 -20.50
CA TRP A 110 -10.50 3.10 -21.03
C TRP A 110 -10.56 4.58 -21.38
N LEU A 111 -10.12 5.47 -20.48
CA LEU A 111 -10.08 6.92 -20.72
C LEU A 111 -9.16 7.27 -21.90
N SER A 112 -7.97 6.67 -21.95
CA SER A 112 -7.03 6.89 -23.05
C SER A 112 -7.61 6.45 -24.39
N ALA A 113 -8.29 5.30 -24.45
CA ALA A 113 -8.94 4.83 -25.68
C ALA A 113 -10.18 5.67 -26.04
N LYS A 114 -10.99 6.07 -25.07
CA LYS A 114 -12.21 6.84 -25.30
C LYS A 114 -11.92 8.26 -25.79
N PHE A 115 -10.93 8.92 -25.20
CA PHE A 115 -10.60 10.31 -25.49
C PHE A 115 -9.35 10.50 -26.35
N GLN A 116 -8.76 9.40 -26.84
CA GLN A 116 -7.52 9.42 -27.63
C GLN A 116 -6.36 10.13 -26.92
N TRP A 117 -6.35 10.12 -25.58
CA TRP A 117 -5.32 10.74 -24.78
C TRP A 117 -4.05 9.92 -24.75
N ARG A 118 -2.92 10.58 -24.53
CA ARG A 118 -1.61 9.92 -24.36
C ARG A 118 -1.66 8.96 -23.18
N ARG A 119 -1.51 7.66 -23.48
CA ARG A 119 -1.66 6.57 -22.51
C ARG A 119 -0.74 6.67 -21.28
N PRO A 120 0.57 6.97 -21.41
CA PRO A 120 1.46 7.12 -20.25
C PRO A 120 0.95 8.15 -19.23
N THR A 121 0.71 9.38 -19.68
CA THR A 121 0.25 10.47 -18.82
C THR A 121 -1.13 10.20 -18.23
N THR A 122 -2.04 9.62 -19.03
CA THR A 122 -3.39 9.25 -18.56
C THR A 122 -3.31 8.22 -17.44
N LEU A 123 -2.48 7.19 -17.57
CA LEU A 123 -2.30 6.17 -16.53
C LEU A 123 -1.73 6.76 -15.24
N LEU A 124 -0.75 7.67 -15.33
CA LEU A 124 -0.19 8.33 -14.16
C LEU A 124 -1.24 9.18 -13.42
N ILE A 125 -1.96 10.04 -14.15
CA ILE A 125 -2.98 10.92 -13.55
C ILE A 125 -4.10 10.08 -12.93
N VAL A 126 -4.60 9.07 -13.64
CA VAL A 126 -5.68 8.22 -13.15
C VAL A 126 -5.22 7.40 -11.95
N GLY A 127 -4.00 6.85 -11.98
CA GLY A 127 -3.42 6.12 -10.84
C GLY A 127 -3.30 7.01 -9.60
N LEU A 128 -2.87 8.26 -9.76
CA LEU A 128 -2.79 9.23 -8.67
C LEU A 128 -4.17 9.49 -8.05
N VAL A 129 -5.17 9.79 -8.87
CA VAL A 129 -6.54 10.08 -8.42
C VAL A 129 -7.18 8.86 -7.76
N VAL A 130 -7.09 7.69 -8.40
CA VAL A 130 -7.65 6.45 -7.84
C VAL A 130 -6.96 6.09 -6.53
N GLY A 131 -5.63 6.19 -6.45
CA GLY A 131 -4.88 5.90 -5.23
C GLY A 131 -5.19 6.87 -4.10
N PHE A 132 -5.27 8.17 -4.39
CA PHE A 132 -5.65 9.19 -3.42
C PHE A 132 -7.05 8.93 -2.87
N CYS A 133 -8.03 8.71 -3.75
CA CYS A 133 -9.40 8.42 -3.33
C CYS A 133 -9.50 7.08 -2.58
N TRP A 134 -8.75 6.07 -3.01
CA TRP A 134 -8.68 4.78 -2.32
C TRP A 134 -8.19 4.96 -0.89
N ALA A 135 -7.04 5.61 -0.69
CA ALA A 135 -6.51 5.86 0.65
C ALA A 135 -7.45 6.74 1.48
N LEU A 136 -7.98 7.82 0.92
CA LEU A 136 -8.88 8.71 1.65
C LEU A 136 -10.15 7.99 2.12
N LEU A 137 -10.82 7.25 1.22
CA LEU A 137 -12.08 6.56 1.53
C LEU A 137 -11.85 5.31 2.37
N PHE A 138 -10.83 4.52 2.03
CA PHE A 138 -10.54 3.26 2.71
C PHE A 138 -9.87 3.48 4.08
N ASN A 139 -8.88 4.37 4.19
CA ASN A 139 -8.20 4.64 5.47
C ASN A 139 -8.93 5.71 6.27
N GLY A 140 -9.20 6.86 5.66
CA GLY A 140 -9.72 8.04 6.37
C GLY A 140 -11.20 7.99 6.72
N PHE A 141 -12.02 7.28 5.94
CA PHE A 141 -13.45 7.13 6.24
C PHE A 141 -13.79 5.75 6.77
N LEU A 142 -13.43 4.68 6.06
CA LEU A 142 -13.76 3.31 6.49
C LEU A 142 -12.86 2.87 7.66
N GLY A 143 -11.54 2.84 7.49
CA GLY A 143 -10.59 2.36 8.50
C GLY A 143 -10.70 3.10 9.83
N ALA A 144 -10.68 4.43 9.78
CA ALA A 144 -10.79 5.30 10.95
C ALA A 144 -12.18 5.30 11.59
N LYS A 145 -13.30 5.11 10.87
CA LYS A 145 -14.62 4.99 11.52
C LYS A 145 -14.87 3.59 12.06
N LEU A 146 -14.30 2.58 11.42
CA LEU A 146 -14.53 1.18 11.75
C LEU A 146 -13.55 0.66 12.81
N GLY A 147 -12.61 1.49 13.26
CA GLY A 147 -11.67 1.18 14.33
C GLY A 147 -10.67 0.10 13.96
N VAL A 148 -10.32 -0.04 12.67
CA VAL A 148 -9.29 -1.00 12.22
C VAL A 148 -7.89 -0.48 12.58
N PHE A 149 -7.72 0.84 12.58
CA PHE A 149 -6.57 1.56 13.11
C PHE A 149 -6.94 3.04 13.32
N TYR A 150 -6.13 3.73 14.11
CA TYR A 150 -6.24 5.17 14.34
C TYR A 150 -4.86 5.83 14.23
N TYR A 151 -4.84 7.09 13.79
CA TYR A 151 -3.64 7.91 13.82
C TYR A 151 -3.58 8.66 15.15
N GLY A 152 -2.56 8.38 15.96
CA GLY A 152 -2.39 9.03 17.25
C GLY A 152 -1.99 10.49 17.14
N ARG A 153 -1.26 10.86 16.08
CA ARG A 153 -0.86 12.24 15.83
C ARG A 153 -0.81 12.57 14.34
N VAL A 154 -1.02 13.84 14.03
CA VAL A 154 -0.97 14.40 12.67
C VAL A 154 -0.30 15.78 12.66
N ILE A 155 0.12 16.22 11.47
CA ILE A 155 0.62 17.59 11.27
C ILE A 155 -0.57 18.56 11.31
N PRO A 156 -0.56 19.61 12.16
CA PRO A 156 -1.62 20.59 12.22
C PRO A 156 -1.92 21.26 10.88
N GLY A 157 -3.20 21.39 10.53
CA GLY A 157 -3.66 21.99 9.28
C GLY A 157 -3.53 21.10 8.04
N LEU A 158 -2.93 19.90 8.14
CA LEU A 158 -2.79 18.94 7.04
C LEU A 158 -3.58 17.65 7.27
N ALA A 159 -4.60 17.69 8.14
CA ALA A 159 -5.43 16.55 8.49
C ALA A 159 -6.93 16.90 8.50
N ILE A 160 -7.76 15.88 8.29
CA ILE A 160 -9.21 15.95 8.51
C ILE A 160 -9.50 15.60 9.97
N ARG A 161 -10.41 16.31 10.62
CA ARG A 161 -10.86 16.08 12.03
C ARG A 161 -9.69 16.03 13.02
N GLU A 162 -8.73 16.94 12.85
CA GLU A 162 -7.58 17.11 13.72
C GLU A 162 -7.97 17.15 15.21
N GLY A 163 -7.17 16.48 16.06
CA GLY A 163 -7.39 16.43 17.51
C GLY A 163 -8.49 15.48 17.96
N THR A 164 -9.12 14.74 17.04
CA THR A 164 -10.12 13.72 17.36
C THR A 164 -9.56 12.31 17.15
N ILE A 165 -10.21 11.30 17.75
CA ILE A 165 -9.89 9.88 17.50
C ILE A 165 -10.02 9.51 16.01
N HIS A 166 -10.87 10.22 15.25
CA HIS A 166 -11.10 9.98 13.82
C HIS A 166 -10.29 10.93 12.93
N GLN A 167 -9.19 11.47 13.43
CA GLN A 167 -8.30 12.30 12.63
C GLN A 167 -7.64 11.48 11.51
N TYR A 168 -7.44 12.11 10.36
CA TYR A 168 -6.84 11.46 9.19
C TYR A 168 -5.85 12.40 8.48
N PRO A 169 -4.56 12.00 8.33
CA PRO A 169 -3.56 12.80 7.64
C PRO A 169 -3.80 12.81 6.11
N LEU A 170 -4.11 13.97 5.53
CA LEU A 170 -4.32 14.09 4.08
C LEU A 170 -3.06 13.78 3.27
N TYR A 171 -1.89 14.04 3.87
CA TYR A 171 -0.60 13.72 3.28
C TYR A 171 -0.36 12.22 3.11
N ASP A 172 -1.02 11.37 3.91
CA ASP A 172 -1.01 9.91 3.70
C ASP A 172 -1.72 9.52 2.40
N SER A 173 -2.90 10.11 2.15
CA SER A 173 -3.63 9.89 0.89
C SER A 173 -2.81 10.31 -0.33
N LEU A 174 -2.05 11.41 -0.22
CA LEU A 174 -1.17 11.85 -1.28
C LEU A 174 0.01 10.89 -1.49
N ALA A 175 0.66 10.46 -0.42
CA ALA A 175 1.74 9.47 -0.46
C ALA A 175 1.28 8.16 -1.11
N MET A 176 0.14 7.63 -0.69
CA MET A 176 -0.47 6.44 -1.29
C MET A 176 -0.89 6.67 -2.75
N GLY A 177 -1.39 7.86 -3.07
CA GLY A 177 -1.68 8.26 -4.45
C GLY A 177 -0.45 8.20 -5.35
N ILE A 178 0.71 8.66 -4.89
CA ILE A 178 1.98 8.59 -5.62
C ILE A 178 2.42 7.13 -5.82
N GLN A 179 2.31 6.29 -4.80
CA GLN A 179 2.59 4.85 -4.94
C GLN A 179 1.72 4.22 -6.04
N MET A 180 0.41 4.52 -6.03
CA MET A 180 -0.57 4.00 -6.99
C MET A 180 -0.41 4.56 -8.39
N MET A 181 -0.01 5.82 -8.53
CA MET A 181 0.35 6.41 -9.82
C MET A 181 1.38 5.54 -10.55
N VAL A 182 2.46 5.15 -9.88
CA VAL A 182 3.51 4.33 -10.50
C VAL A 182 3.02 2.91 -10.73
N PHE A 183 2.30 2.30 -9.79
CA PHE A 183 1.80 0.93 -9.92
C PHE A 183 0.77 0.79 -11.06
N THR A 184 -0.15 1.73 -11.17
CA THR A 184 -1.08 1.85 -12.30
C THR A 184 -0.33 2.01 -13.62
N TYR A 185 0.73 2.82 -13.66
CA TYR A 185 1.55 2.97 -14.85
C TYR A 185 2.26 1.67 -15.23
N LEU A 186 2.95 1.01 -14.30
CA LEU A 186 3.66 -0.25 -14.53
C LEU A 186 2.70 -1.37 -14.95
N LEU A 187 1.49 -1.41 -14.42
CA LEU A 187 0.50 -2.43 -14.78
C LEU A 187 -0.25 -2.09 -16.08
N GLY A 188 -0.52 -0.81 -16.34
CA GLY A 188 -1.35 -0.34 -17.45
C GLY A 188 -0.59 -0.10 -18.75
N ARG A 189 0.71 0.21 -18.67
CA ARG A 189 1.59 0.48 -19.80
C ARG A 189 2.26 -0.81 -20.26
N THR A 190 1.60 -1.50 -21.17
CA THR A 190 2.10 -2.73 -21.79
C THR A 190 2.42 -2.53 -23.27
N ASP A 191 3.30 -3.34 -23.84
CA ASP A 191 3.50 -3.48 -25.28
C ASP A 191 2.46 -4.41 -25.94
N ALA A 192 2.68 -4.74 -27.22
CA ALA A 192 1.79 -5.62 -28.00
C ALA A 192 1.80 -7.06 -27.47
N GLU A 193 2.93 -7.49 -26.91
CA GLU A 193 3.06 -8.80 -26.30
C GLU A 193 2.43 -8.83 -24.89
N GLY A 194 2.13 -7.68 -24.28
CA GLY A 194 1.57 -7.55 -22.93
C GLY A 194 2.60 -7.36 -21.81
N ARG A 195 3.86 -7.09 -22.15
CA ARG A 195 4.96 -6.83 -21.21
C ARG A 195 4.93 -5.40 -20.72
N ASN A 196 5.22 -5.18 -19.46
CA ASN A 196 5.43 -3.84 -18.92
C ASN A 196 6.86 -3.32 -19.20
N VAL A 197 7.12 -2.08 -18.76
CA VAL A 197 8.43 -1.43 -18.93
C VAL A 197 9.61 -2.16 -18.28
N ILE A 198 9.36 -2.87 -17.18
CA ILE A 198 10.40 -3.64 -16.47
C ILE A 198 10.72 -4.92 -17.25
N GLU A 199 9.70 -5.64 -17.71
CA GLU A 199 9.86 -6.84 -18.54
C GLU A 199 10.55 -6.51 -19.87
N MET A 200 10.13 -5.43 -20.54
CA MET A 200 10.78 -4.99 -21.79
C MET A 200 12.28 -4.69 -21.58
N TRP A 201 12.62 -4.06 -20.45
CA TRP A 201 14.01 -3.80 -20.09
C TRP A 201 14.77 -5.09 -19.77
N ALA A 202 14.17 -5.98 -18.98
CA ALA A 202 14.77 -7.24 -18.56
C ALA A 202 15.04 -8.16 -19.75
N ASP A 203 14.09 -8.28 -20.69
CA ASP A 203 14.25 -9.03 -21.93
C ASP A 203 15.42 -8.49 -22.76
N LYS A 204 15.54 -7.17 -22.89
CA LYS A 204 16.65 -6.54 -23.63
C LYS A 204 18.03 -6.80 -22.99
N ARG A 205 18.07 -7.03 -21.68
CA ARG A 205 19.31 -7.28 -20.91
C ARG A 205 19.61 -8.77 -20.70
N SER A 206 18.73 -9.65 -21.16
CA SER A 206 18.82 -11.08 -20.87
C SER A 206 19.12 -11.89 -22.12
N LYS A 207 19.85 -12.97 -21.94
CA LYS A 207 20.09 -13.98 -22.99
C LYS A 207 19.08 -15.13 -22.92
N THR A 208 18.48 -15.35 -21.75
CA THR A 208 17.53 -16.45 -21.49
C THR A 208 16.27 -15.93 -20.79
N ARG A 209 15.18 -16.69 -20.91
CA ARG A 209 13.91 -16.37 -20.22
C ARG A 209 14.04 -16.38 -18.71
N LEU A 210 14.81 -17.33 -18.16
CA LEU A 210 15.06 -17.40 -16.73
C LEU A 210 15.77 -16.12 -16.23
N GLN A 211 16.80 -15.68 -16.95
CA GLN A 211 17.51 -14.45 -16.63
C GLN A 211 16.57 -13.24 -16.68
N SER A 212 15.70 -13.14 -17.69
CA SER A 212 14.72 -12.04 -17.79
C SER A 212 13.73 -12.04 -16.64
N SER A 213 13.22 -13.21 -16.25
CA SER A 213 12.35 -13.37 -15.08
C SER A 213 13.03 -12.92 -13.79
N VAL A 214 14.27 -13.35 -13.56
CA VAL A 214 15.04 -12.95 -12.36
C VAL A 214 15.32 -11.45 -12.36
N LEU A 215 15.74 -10.88 -13.49
CA LEU A 215 15.96 -9.44 -13.61
C LEU A 215 14.67 -8.64 -13.40
N SER A 216 13.54 -9.10 -13.91
CA SER A 216 12.23 -8.45 -13.73
C SER A 216 11.81 -8.43 -12.25
N ILE A 217 11.99 -9.56 -11.56
CA ILE A 217 11.72 -9.67 -10.12
C ILE A 217 12.66 -8.73 -9.34
N ALA A 218 13.97 -8.77 -9.60
CA ALA A 218 14.92 -7.91 -8.91
C ALA A 218 14.60 -6.43 -9.15
N ALA A 219 14.29 -6.05 -10.40
CA ALA A 219 13.96 -4.68 -10.75
C ALA A 219 12.67 -4.20 -10.07
N ILE A 220 11.59 -4.99 -10.04
CA ILE A 220 10.34 -4.56 -9.40
C ILE A 220 10.47 -4.49 -7.87
N VAL A 221 11.30 -5.35 -7.26
CA VAL A 221 11.62 -5.27 -5.83
C VAL A 221 12.38 -3.98 -5.53
N VAL A 222 13.42 -3.66 -6.31
CA VAL A 222 14.20 -2.42 -6.15
C VAL A 222 13.33 -1.18 -6.38
N VAL A 223 12.60 -1.12 -7.49
CA VAL A 223 11.71 0.00 -7.81
C VAL A 223 10.63 0.16 -6.75
N GLY A 224 10.02 -0.94 -6.31
CA GLY A 224 8.99 -0.95 -5.27
C GLY A 224 9.50 -0.41 -3.94
N ASN A 225 10.65 -0.89 -3.46
CA ASN A 225 11.25 -0.43 -2.21
C ASN A 225 11.74 1.02 -2.29
N LEU A 226 12.34 1.44 -3.42
CA LEU A 226 12.74 2.83 -3.60
C LEU A 226 11.54 3.76 -3.61
N LEU A 227 10.47 3.41 -4.33
CA LEU A 227 9.25 4.20 -4.37
C LEU A 227 8.56 4.25 -2.99
N TYR A 228 8.47 3.11 -2.30
CA TYR A 228 7.89 3.08 -0.96
C TYR A 228 8.73 3.92 0.02
N GLY A 229 10.06 3.84 -0.10
CA GLY A 229 11.00 4.66 0.66
C GLY A 229 10.85 6.16 0.38
N THR A 230 10.60 6.58 -0.86
CA THR A 230 10.41 8.00 -1.18
C THR A 230 9.09 8.56 -0.68
N VAL A 231 8.03 7.76 -0.58
CA VAL A 231 6.77 8.18 0.04
C VAL A 231 6.85 8.13 1.58
N PHE A 232 7.61 7.18 2.13
CA PHE A 232 7.87 7.06 3.57
C PHE A 232 8.74 8.19 4.14
N ALA A 233 9.85 8.52 3.46
CA ALA A 233 10.89 9.39 4.01
C ALA A 233 10.39 10.78 4.46
N PRO A 234 9.50 11.48 3.74
CA PRO A 234 8.93 12.73 4.21
C PRO A 234 8.22 12.60 5.56
N HIS A 235 7.48 11.52 5.79
CA HIS A 235 6.79 11.28 7.06
C HIS A 235 7.78 11.07 8.20
N LEU A 236 8.83 10.29 7.97
CA LEU A 236 9.92 10.11 8.93
C LEU A 236 10.59 11.44 9.28
N VAL A 237 10.90 12.28 8.28
CA VAL A 237 11.49 13.61 8.48
C VAL A 237 10.56 14.49 9.31
N THR A 238 9.26 14.53 9.00
CA THR A 238 8.30 15.36 9.74
C THR A 238 8.12 14.91 11.19
N LYS A 239 8.15 13.60 11.44
CA LYS A 239 8.12 13.05 12.80
C LYS A 239 9.38 13.42 13.58
N LEU A 240 10.56 13.14 13.03
CA LEU A 240 11.83 13.45 13.69
C LEU A 240 12.06 14.96 13.86
N GLY A 241 11.47 15.78 12.98
CA GLY A 241 11.46 17.23 13.10
C GLY A 241 10.49 17.78 14.15
N GLY A 242 9.68 16.93 14.79
CA GLY A 242 8.71 17.34 15.81
C GLY A 242 7.50 18.11 15.25
N TRP A 243 7.14 17.91 13.97
CA TRP A 243 6.04 18.64 13.32
C TRP A 243 4.69 17.94 13.46
N VAL A 244 4.67 16.69 13.91
CA VAL A 244 3.47 15.84 14.04
C VAL A 244 2.93 15.92 15.47
N THR A 245 2.22 17.02 15.77
CA THR A 245 1.92 17.42 17.16
C THR A 245 0.44 17.32 17.55
N ALA A 246 -0.50 17.37 16.62
CA ALA A 246 -1.92 17.33 16.94
C ALA A 246 -2.40 15.90 17.18
N GLY A 247 -3.05 15.64 18.31
CA GLY A 247 -3.61 14.33 18.64
C GLY A 247 -4.74 14.42 19.66
N PRO A 248 -5.55 13.35 19.81
CA PRO A 248 -6.64 13.34 20.78
C PRO A 248 -6.11 13.30 22.22
N PRO A 249 -6.81 13.92 23.19
CA PRO A 249 -6.44 13.86 24.60
C PRO A 249 -6.72 12.49 25.23
N GLU A 250 -7.58 11.69 24.57
CA GLU A 250 -8.04 10.39 25.03
C GLU A 250 -7.17 9.25 24.47
N GLN A 251 -7.22 8.08 25.10
CA GLN A 251 -6.61 6.88 24.54
C GLN A 251 -7.33 6.44 23.26
N LEU A 252 -6.59 6.07 22.22
CA LEU A 252 -7.15 5.55 20.97
C LEU A 252 -7.84 4.19 21.17
N PHE A 253 -7.31 3.38 22.09
CA PHE A 253 -7.90 2.11 22.48
C PHE A 253 -7.94 1.99 24.01
N PRO A 254 -9.04 1.53 24.60
CA PRO A 254 -9.16 1.42 26.05
C PRO A 254 -8.04 0.58 26.67
N GLY A 255 -7.32 1.15 27.64
CA GLY A 255 -6.25 0.48 28.37
C GLY A 255 -4.94 0.35 27.58
N VAL A 256 -4.84 0.96 26.40
CA VAL A 256 -3.61 1.02 25.61
C VAL A 256 -3.09 2.46 25.63
N PRO A 257 -1.86 2.70 26.11
CA PRO A 257 -1.28 4.03 26.05
C PRO A 257 -1.09 4.47 24.60
N ASN A 258 -1.32 5.75 24.31
CA ASN A 258 -1.00 6.31 23.00
C ASN A 258 0.52 6.31 22.79
N GLN A 259 0.94 6.17 21.54
CA GLN A 259 2.34 6.33 21.15
C GLN A 259 2.86 7.70 21.59
N PRO A 260 4.03 7.74 22.27
CA PRO A 260 4.63 8.99 22.76
C PRO A 260 5.10 9.86 21.60
N GLU A 261 5.26 11.16 21.86
CA GLU A 261 5.78 12.14 20.87
C GLU A 261 7.15 11.71 20.34
#